data_AF-A0A849S4I1-F1
#
_entry.id   AF-A0A849S4I1-F1
#
_cell.length_a   1.000
_cell.length_b   1.000
_cell.length_c   1.000
_cell.angle_alpha   90.00
_cell.angle_beta   90.00
_cell.angle_gamma   90.00
#
_symmetry.space_group_name_H-M   'P 1'
#
loop_
_entity.id
_entity.type
_entity.pdbx_description
1 polymer ?
#
loop_
_entity_poly.entity_id
_entity_poly.type
_entity_poly.pdbx_seq_one_letter_code
_entity_poly.pdbx_strand_id
1 'polypeptide(L)'
;MSKSRKELEVENEMLKRVGYGANLTKIIIALIQYGALAFVFYCLSDTAKSLAGLNTVASFDVPFMNGVLGAIFGGGGIVYGHQQNKSRKNTVERLQKRIQDLEKQLDPNCSTSGLTSRGETHPEDM
;
A
#
# COMPACT_ATOMS: atom_id res chain seq x y z
N MET A 1 -12.66 -11.54 39.86
CA MET A 1 -11.37 -11.50 40.57
C MET A 1 -10.68 -10.20 40.21
N SER A 2 -10.48 -9.30 41.18
CA SER A 2 -9.71 -8.07 40.98
C SER A 2 -8.22 -8.39 41.02
N LYS A 3 -7.48 -8.02 39.97
CA LYS A 3 -6.02 -8.16 39.94
C LYS A 3 -5.38 -7.43 41.12
N SER A 4 -4.28 -7.98 41.64
CA SER A 4 -3.55 -7.36 42.74
C SER A 4 -2.87 -6.08 42.27
N ARG A 5 -2.77 -5.05 43.13
CA ARG A 5 -2.16 -3.75 42.76
C ARG A 5 -0.76 -3.90 42.18
N LYS A 6 0.03 -4.86 42.68
CA LYS A 6 1.37 -5.15 42.18
C LYS A 6 1.37 -5.71 40.75
N GLU A 7 0.37 -6.50 40.39
CA GLU A 7 0.23 -7.03 39.02
C GLU A 7 -0.13 -5.92 38.03
N LEU A 8 -0.98 -4.97 38.45
CA LEU A 8 -1.35 -3.81 37.64
C LEU A 8 -0.18 -2.85 37.39
N GLU A 9 0.75 -2.73 38.33
CA GLU A 9 1.96 -1.92 38.17
C GLU A 9 2.92 -2.54 37.14
N VAL A 10 3.16 -3.85 37.22
CA VAL A 10 4.00 -4.58 36.26
C VAL A 10 3.39 -4.56 34.86
N GLU A 11 2.07 -4.72 34.75
CA GLU A 11 1.35 -4.66 33.47
C GLU A 11 1.44 -3.26 32.84
N ASN A 12 1.31 -2.20 33.64
CA ASN A 12 1.50 -0.83 33.17
C ASN A 12 2.92 -0.56 32.69
N GLU A 13 3.93 -1.07 33.39
CA GLU A 13 5.32 -0.88 32.99
C GLU A 13 5.65 -1.59 31.67
N MET A 14 5.12 -2.81 31.49
CA MET A 14 5.20 -3.56 30.23
C MET A 14 4.52 -2.80 29.08
N LEU A 15 3.30 -2.28 29.31
CA LEU A 15 2.57 -1.53 28.30
C LEU A 15 3.29 -0.24 27.88
N LYS A 16 3.93 0.46 28.82
CA LYS A 16 4.75 1.63 28.51
C LYS A 16 5.91 1.26 27.58
N ARG A 17 6.67 0.20 27.88
CA ARG A 17 7.81 -0.25 27.04
C ARG A 17 7.39 -0.63 25.62
N VAL A 18 6.28 -1.37 25.48
CA VAL A 18 5.74 -1.76 24.17
C VAL A 18 5.21 -0.54 23.40
N GLY A 19 4.54 0.38 24.10
CA GLY A 19 4.01 1.62 23.52
C GLY A 19 5.10 2.54 22.96
N TYR A 20 6.24 2.68 23.67
CA TYR A 20 7.36 3.48 23.17
C TYR A 20 7.93 2.94 21.86
N GLY A 21 8.10 1.62 21.73
CA GLY A 21 8.59 1.00 20.49
C GLY A 21 7.68 1.28 19.30
N ALA A 22 6.37 1.10 19.48
CA ALA A 22 5.39 1.32 18.40
C ALA A 22 5.33 2.79 17.94
N ASN A 23 5.45 3.74 18.88
CA ASN A 23 5.45 5.17 18.55
C ASN A 23 6.74 5.59 17.83
N LEU A 24 7.88 5.03 18.22
CA LEU A 24 9.17 5.33 17.63
C LEU A 24 9.25 4.87 16.16
N THR A 25 8.70 3.69 15.84
CA THR A 25 8.60 3.21 14.45
C THR A 25 7.74 4.13 13.59
N LYS A 26 6.60 4.63 14.11
CA LYS A 26 5.75 5.57 13.36
C LYS A 26 6.46 6.88 13.06
N ILE A 27 7.21 7.40 14.04
CA ILE A 27 7.99 8.63 13.87
C ILE A 27 9.06 8.42 12.79
N ILE A 28 9.80 7.32 12.83
CA ILE A 28 10.84 7.03 11.82
C ILE A 28 10.24 6.96 10.42
N ILE A 29 9.12 6.25 10.24
CA ILE A 29 8.45 6.14 8.93
C ILE A 29 8.01 7.51 8.43
N ALA A 30 7.39 8.32 9.29
CA ALA A 30 6.99 9.68 8.94
C ALA A 30 8.21 10.53 8.54
N LEU A 31 9.31 10.45 9.29
CA LEU A 31 10.53 11.20 9.02
C LEU A 31 11.15 10.81 7.67
N ILE A 32 11.15 9.52 7.32
CA ILE A 32 11.61 9.05 6.01
C ILE A 32 10.71 9.58 4.88
N GLN A 33 9.39 9.51 5.05
CA GLN A 33 8.44 9.97 4.03
C GLN A 33 8.53 11.47 3.78
N TYR A 34 8.48 12.29 4.84
CA TYR A 34 8.57 13.74 4.71
C TYR A 34 9.99 14.20 4.35
N GLY A 35 11.02 13.50 4.83
CA GLY A 35 12.41 13.74 4.45
C GLY A 35 12.68 13.47 2.98
N ALA A 36 12.17 12.37 2.44
CA ALA A 36 12.27 12.06 1.01
C ALA A 36 11.54 13.11 0.16
N LEU A 37 10.34 13.53 0.58
CA LEU A 37 9.59 14.58 -0.12
C LEU A 37 10.36 15.91 -0.12
N ALA A 38 10.88 16.33 1.03
CA ALA A 38 11.68 17.54 1.15
C ALA A 38 12.95 17.48 0.28
N PHE A 39 13.60 16.31 0.21
CA PHE A 39 14.78 16.11 -0.63
C PHE A 39 14.44 16.23 -2.13
N VAL A 40 13.32 15.67 -2.58
CA VAL A 40 12.85 15.84 -3.96
C VAL A 40 12.61 17.32 -4.28
N PHE A 41 11.92 18.05 -3.39
CA PHE A 41 11.72 19.50 -3.56
C PHE A 41 13.03 20.28 -3.58
N TYR A 42 14.01 19.90 -2.75
CA TYR A 42 15.33 20.51 -2.77
C TYR A 42 16.02 20.32 -4.13
N CYS A 43 16.07 19.09 -4.66
CA CYS A 43 16.63 18.80 -5.98
C CYS A 43 15.89 19.54 -7.11
N LEU A 44 14.56 19.66 -7.02
CA LEU A 44 13.75 20.43 -7.96
C LEU A 44 14.05 21.93 -7.89
N SER A 45 14.28 22.46 -6.69
CA SER A 45 14.60 23.89 -6.53
C SER A 45 15.96 24.24 -7.12
N ASP A 46 16.93 23.33 -7.04
CA ASP A 46 18.28 23.54 -7.58
C ASP A 46 18.28 23.47 -9.12
N THR A 47 17.50 22.55 -9.69
CA THR A 47 17.25 22.49 -11.15
C THR A 47 16.44 23.69 -11.64
N ALA A 48 15.49 24.21 -10.87
CA ALA A 48 14.76 25.43 -11.23
C ALA A 48 15.69 26.66 -11.23
N LYS A 49 16.63 26.76 -10.29
CA LYS A 49 17.62 27.84 -10.26
C LYS A 49 18.56 27.81 -11.45
N SER A 50 18.99 26.63 -11.90
CA SER A 50 19.81 26.50 -13.11
C SER A 50 19.04 26.82 -14.39
N LEU A 51 17.70 26.65 -14.38
CA LEU A 51 16.81 27.01 -15.50
C LEU A 51 16.43 28.50 -15.54
N ALA A 52 16.31 29.16 -14.39
CA ALA A 52 15.73 30.51 -14.28
C ALA A 52 16.56 31.64 -14.94
N GLY A 53 17.76 31.35 -15.46
CA GLY A 53 18.61 32.31 -16.17
C GLY A 53 18.64 32.14 -17.70
N LEU A 54 18.01 31.09 -18.24
CA LEU A 54 17.97 30.81 -19.67
C LEU A 54 16.52 30.85 -20.14
N ASN A 55 16.16 31.81 -21.00
CA ASN A 55 14.92 31.78 -21.77
C ASN A 55 14.95 30.56 -22.69
N THR A 56 14.65 29.41 -22.13
CA THR A 56 14.67 28.14 -22.84
C THR A 56 13.24 27.92 -23.30
N VAL A 57 12.98 28.20 -24.58
CA VAL A 57 11.88 27.60 -25.33
C VAL A 57 12.20 26.10 -25.40
N ALA A 58 12.05 25.42 -24.27
CA ALA A 58 12.48 24.04 -24.09
C ALA A 58 11.41 23.15 -24.71
N SER A 59 11.51 22.90 -26.02
CA SER A 59 11.12 21.59 -26.53
C SER A 59 11.95 20.57 -25.75
N PHE A 60 11.33 19.89 -24.78
CA PHE A 60 11.94 18.85 -23.94
C PHE A 60 12.26 17.62 -24.80
N ASP A 61 13.22 17.77 -25.69
CA ASP A 61 13.85 16.64 -26.37
C ASP A 61 14.99 16.17 -25.47
N VAL A 62 14.62 15.38 -24.46
CA VAL A 62 15.56 14.75 -23.52
C VAL A 62 15.67 13.27 -23.89
N PRO A 63 16.48 12.90 -24.90
CA PRO A 63 16.49 11.54 -25.46
C PRO A 63 16.92 10.46 -24.45
N PHE A 64 17.61 10.85 -23.36
CA PHE A 64 18.12 9.91 -22.34
C PHE A 64 17.28 9.85 -21.06
N MET A 65 16.62 10.95 -20.65
CA MET A 65 15.78 10.97 -19.44
C MET A 65 14.40 10.34 -19.65
N ASN A 66 13.88 10.31 -20.88
CA ASN A 66 12.61 9.65 -21.19
C ASN A 66 12.68 8.12 -21.02
N GLY A 67 13.85 7.52 -21.28
CA GLY A 67 14.01 6.06 -21.23
C GLY A 67 14.09 5.51 -19.81
N VAL A 68 14.94 6.09 -18.95
CA VAL A 68 15.20 5.52 -17.61
C VAL A 68 14.06 5.84 -16.63
N LEU A 69 13.59 7.08 -16.57
CA LEU A 69 12.41 7.42 -15.75
C LEU A 69 11.16 6.72 -16.29
N GLY A 70 11.00 6.65 -17.62
CA GLY A 70 9.94 5.88 -18.25
C GLY A 70 10.02 4.38 -17.93
N ALA A 71 11.23 3.80 -17.87
CA ALA A 71 11.43 2.41 -17.48
C ALA A 71 11.21 2.18 -15.98
N ILE A 72 11.57 3.13 -15.12
CA ILE A 72 11.34 3.05 -13.67
C ILE A 72 9.85 3.18 -13.36
N PHE A 73 9.17 4.20 -13.91
CA PHE A 73 7.74 4.40 -13.68
C PHE A 73 6.88 3.39 -14.45
N GLY A 74 7.25 3.06 -15.68
CA GLY A 74 6.56 2.04 -16.50
C GLY A 74 6.79 0.64 -15.96
N GLY A 75 8.04 0.23 -15.75
CA GLY A 75 8.39 -1.06 -15.17
C GLY A 75 7.91 -1.19 -13.72
N GLY A 76 8.09 -0.15 -12.91
CA GLY A 76 7.58 -0.10 -11.54
C GLY A 76 6.05 -0.16 -11.49
N GLY A 77 5.36 0.52 -12.40
CA GLY A 77 3.90 0.46 -12.54
C GLY A 77 3.39 -0.93 -12.91
N ILE A 78 4.08 -1.64 -13.81
CA ILE A 78 3.73 -3.02 -14.20
C ILE A 78 3.89 -3.96 -13.00
N VAL A 79 5.04 -3.90 -12.32
CA VAL A 79 5.31 -4.75 -11.14
C VAL A 79 4.29 -4.47 -10.04
N TYR A 80 4.05 -3.19 -9.74
CA TYR A 80 3.06 -2.77 -8.75
C TYR A 80 1.64 -3.23 -9.13
N GLY A 81 1.23 -3.02 -10.38
CA GLY A 81 -0.07 -3.45 -10.88
C GLY A 81 -0.28 -4.96 -10.79
N HIS A 82 0.75 -5.75 -11.11
CA HIS A 82 0.70 -7.20 -10.96
C HIS A 82 0.52 -7.63 -9.51
N GLN A 83 1.28 -7.03 -8.59
CA GLN A 83 1.20 -7.34 -7.16
C GLN A 83 -0.13 -6.88 -6.54
N GLN A 84 -0.66 -5.75 -6.98
CA GLN A 84 -1.96 -5.23 -6.58
C GLN A 84 -3.09 -6.16 -7.05
N ASN A 85 -3.05 -6.62 -8.30
CA ASN A 85 -4.03 -7.56 -8.84
C ASN A 85 -4.05 -8.87 -8.03
N LYS A 86 -2.87 -9.43 -7.73
CA LYS A 86 -2.75 -10.62 -6.89
C LYS A 86 -3.35 -10.44 -5.50
N SER A 87 -3.06 -9.31 -4.85
CA SER A 87 -3.61 -8.99 -3.52
C SER A 87 -5.12 -8.82 -3.52
N ARG A 88 -5.68 -8.22 -4.59
CA ARG A 88 -7.14 -8.10 -4.78
C ARG A 88 -7.79 -9.47 -4.88
N LYS A 89 -7.28 -10.36 -5.75
CA LYS A 89 -7.81 -11.72 -5.91
C LYS A 89 -7.77 -12.53 -4.62
N ASN A 90 -6.66 -12.48 -3.87
CA ASN A 90 -6.56 -13.16 -2.58
C ASN A 90 -7.57 -12.63 -1.55
N THR A 91 -7.83 -11.32 -1.56
CA THR A 91 -8.82 -10.71 -0.65
C THR A 91 -10.23 -11.15 -1.02
N VAL A 92 -10.57 -11.15 -2.30
CA VAL A 92 -11.86 -11.66 -2.82
C VAL A 92 -12.03 -13.12 -2.44
N GLU A 93 -11.04 -13.98 -2.69
CA GLU A 93 -11.08 -15.40 -2.37
C GLU A 93 -11.34 -15.67 -0.89
N ARG A 94 -10.66 -14.93 -0.01
CA ARG A 94 -10.87 -15.02 1.44
C ARG A 94 -12.27 -14.58 1.85
N LEU A 95 -12.77 -13.48 1.30
CA LEU A 95 -14.10 -12.95 1.64
C LEU A 95 -15.21 -13.84 1.10
N GLN A 96 -15.08 -14.33 -0.13
CA GLN A 96 -16.06 -15.18 -0.78
C GLN A 96 -16.24 -16.50 -0.05
N LYS A 97 -15.14 -17.14 0.41
CA LYS A 97 -15.23 -18.34 1.25
C LYS A 97 -16.03 -18.08 2.53
N ARG A 98 -15.76 -16.95 3.20
CA ARG A 98 -16.47 -16.59 4.43
C ARG A 98 -17.95 -16.28 4.20
N ILE A 99 -18.28 -15.64 3.08
CA ILE A 99 -19.66 -15.37 2.69
C ILE A 99 -20.39 -16.69 2.43
N GLN A 100 -19.80 -17.62 1.67
CA GLN A 100 -20.39 -18.94 1.43
C GLN A 100 -20.60 -19.74 2.71
N ASP A 101 -19.64 -19.69 3.65
CA ASP A 101 -19.78 -20.37 4.94
C ASP A 101 -20.93 -19.77 5.77
N LEU A 102 -21.15 -18.46 5.69
CA LEU A 102 -22.27 -17.76 6.36
C LEU A 102 -23.61 -18.03 5.66
N GLU A 103 -23.63 -18.03 4.33
CA GLU A 103 -24.83 -18.34 3.54
C GLU A 103 -25.30 -19.77 3.80
N LYS A 104 -24.39 -20.76 3.83
CA LYS A 104 -24.74 -22.15 4.18
C LYS A 104 -25.28 -22.32 5.59
N GLN A 105 -24.84 -21.47 6.53
CA GLN A 105 -25.37 -21.47 7.90
C GLN A 105 -26.79 -20.88 7.96
N LEU A 106 -27.11 -19.93 7.08
CA LEU A 106 -28.43 -19.28 7.04
C LEU A 106 -29.44 -20.06 6.19
N ASP A 107 -29.04 -20.53 5.02
CA ASP A 107 -29.84 -21.32 4.09
C ASP A 107 -28.98 -22.41 3.41
N PRO A 108 -29.13 -23.69 3.81
CA PRO A 108 -28.39 -24.80 3.23
C PRO A 108 -28.64 -25.02 1.72
N ASN A 109 -29.75 -24.50 1.18
CA ASN A 109 -30.13 -24.69 -0.23
C ASN A 109 -29.82 -23.46 -1.11
N CYS A 110 -29.07 -22.47 -0.60
CA CYS A 110 -28.68 -21.31 -1.39
C CYS A 110 -27.73 -21.72 -2.54
N SER A 111 -28.18 -21.57 -3.78
CA SER A 111 -27.37 -21.73 -4.98
C SER A 111 -26.55 -20.46 -5.22
N THR A 112 -25.23 -20.56 -5.09
CA THR A 112 -24.31 -19.43 -5.33
C THR A 112 -24.37 -18.97 -6.79
N SER A 113 -24.13 -17.67 -7.03
CA SER A 113 -24.38 -16.97 -8.30
C SER A 113 -23.47 -17.33 -9.49
N GLY A 114 -22.87 -18.52 -9.53
CA GLY A 114 -22.02 -18.95 -10.66
C GLY A 114 -20.68 -18.20 -10.79
N LEU A 115 -20.34 -17.33 -9.85
CA LEU A 115 -19.03 -16.65 -9.84
C LEU A 115 -17.93 -17.59 -9.35
N THR A 116 -16.78 -17.59 -10.04
CA THR A 116 -15.57 -18.31 -9.59
C THR A 116 -15.15 -17.86 -8.19
N SER A 117 -14.37 -18.67 -7.47
CA SER A 117 -13.87 -18.31 -6.11
C SER A 117 -13.01 -17.04 -6.06
N ARG A 118 -12.62 -16.50 -7.22
CA ARG A 118 -11.83 -15.28 -7.37
C ARG A 118 -12.62 -14.09 -7.92
N GLY A 119 -13.93 -14.23 -8.12
CA GLY A 119 -14.79 -13.17 -8.65
C GLY A 119 -14.57 -12.88 -10.14
N GLU A 120 -14.05 -13.84 -10.89
CA GLU A 120 -13.95 -13.77 -12.36
C GLU A 120 -15.20 -14.40 -12.99
N THR A 121 -15.69 -13.80 -14.07
CA THR A 121 -16.70 -14.41 -14.96
C THR A 121 -16.15 -15.71 -15.53
N HIS A 122 -16.97 -16.75 -15.66
CA HIS A 122 -16.52 -17.99 -16.26
C HIS A 122 -16.04 -17.73 -17.70
N PRO A 123 -14.91 -18.34 -18.12
CA PRO A 123 -14.38 -18.15 -19.48
C PRO A 123 -15.33 -18.66 -20.58
N GLU A 124 -16.32 -19.47 -20.23
CA GLU A 124 -17.40 -19.92 -21.12
C GLU A 124 -18.51 -18.88 -21.36
N ASP A 125 -18.58 -17.80 -20.56
CA ASP A 125 -19.55 -16.72 -20.70
C ASP A 125 -19.00 -15.51 -21.50
N MET A 126 -17.80 -15.65 -22.10
CA MET A 126 -17.15 -14.63 -22.94
C MET A 126 -17.24 -14.93 -24.44
#